data_AF-A0A2W6RVB4-F1
#
_entry.id   AF-A0A2W6RVB4-F1
#
_cell.length_a   1.000
_cell.length_b   1.000
_cell.length_c   1.000
_cell.angle_alpha   90.00
_cell.angle_beta   90.00
_cell.angle_gamma   90.00
#
_symmetry.space_group_name_H-M   'P 1'
#
loop_
_entity.id
_entity.type
_entity.pdbx_description
1 polymer ?
#
loop_
_entity_poly.entity_id
_entity_poly.type
_entity_poly.pdbx_seq_one_letter_code
_entity_poly.pdbx_strand_id
1 'polypeptide(L)'
;MNIREELILPKCKYPWETIESPIANAFDEEEKSWYDNDYTFISEEGIKRCKPQFLSRVATYMNPTCNSIAHMRPCARLMIYITIFDDFFGLTPADELQAQAN
;
A
#
# COMPACT_ATOMS: atom_id res chain seq x y z
N MET A 1 15.91 15.86 -30.15
CA MET A 1 15.67 14.63 -29.34
C MET A 1 16.30 14.85 -27.98
N ASN A 2 15.51 15.00 -26.92
CA ASN A 2 16.06 15.00 -25.57
C ASN A 2 16.43 13.55 -25.22
N ILE A 3 17.74 13.28 -25.13
CA ILE A 3 18.26 12.05 -24.53
C ILE A 3 17.89 12.16 -23.06
N ARG A 4 16.93 11.34 -22.60
CA ARG A 4 16.70 11.19 -21.16
C ARG A 4 17.90 10.43 -20.62
N GLU A 5 18.67 11.05 -19.74
CA GLU A 5 19.74 10.35 -19.02
C GLU A 5 19.14 9.14 -18.29
N GLU A 6 19.71 7.96 -18.52
CA GLU A 6 19.24 6.73 -17.92
C GLU A 6 19.78 6.65 -16.49
N LEU A 7 18.87 6.70 -15.51
CA LEU A 7 19.23 6.57 -14.10
C LEU A 7 19.61 5.11 -13.80
N ILE A 8 20.88 4.89 -13.45
CA ILE A 8 21.35 3.58 -12.97
C ILE A 8 20.96 3.45 -11.50
N LEU A 9 19.90 2.68 -11.23
CA LEU A 9 19.47 2.37 -9.86
C LEU A 9 20.25 1.18 -9.29
N PRO A 10 20.86 1.30 -8.10
CA PRO A 10 21.50 0.17 -7.44
C PRO A 10 20.46 -0.88 -7.06
N LYS A 11 20.76 -2.15 -7.30
CA LYS A 11 19.91 -3.26 -6.85
C LYS A 11 20.13 -3.52 -5.36
N CYS A 12 19.17 -3.13 -4.53
CA CYS A 12 19.14 -3.52 -3.12
C CYS A 12 18.88 -5.03 -3.01
N LYS A 13 19.68 -5.74 -2.19
CA LYS A 13 19.49 -7.18 -1.94
C LYS A 13 18.78 -7.38 -0.60
N TYR A 14 17.66 -8.10 -0.62
CA TYR A 14 17.06 -8.67 0.58
C TYR A 14 17.81 -9.97 0.94
N PRO A 15 18.45 -10.06 2.13
CA PRO A 15 19.37 -11.18 2.42
C PRO A 15 18.69 -12.47 2.87
N TRP A 16 17.39 -12.44 3.16
CA TRP A 16 16.62 -13.61 3.62
C TRP A 16 15.81 -14.22 2.47
N GLU A 17 15.47 -15.51 2.60
CA GLU A 17 14.56 -16.18 1.69
C GLU A 17 13.16 -15.57 1.77
N THR A 18 12.52 -15.37 0.63
CA THR A 18 11.11 -14.97 0.55
C THR A 18 10.25 -16.21 0.78
N ILE A 19 9.45 -16.21 1.84
CA ILE A 19 8.47 -17.26 2.10
C ILE A 19 7.14 -16.82 1.47
N GLU A 20 6.66 -17.60 0.51
CA GLU A 20 5.37 -17.35 -0.15
C GLU A 20 4.20 -17.73 0.78
N SER A 21 3.24 -16.82 0.94
CA SER A 21 2.02 -17.09 1.70
C SER A 21 1.04 -17.92 0.87
N PRO A 22 0.37 -18.94 1.45
CA PRO A 22 -0.67 -19.69 0.75
C PRO A 22 -1.90 -18.85 0.40
N ILE A 23 -2.05 -17.67 1.02
CA ILE A 23 -3.15 -16.73 0.81
C ILE A 23 -2.67 -15.39 0.26
N ALA A 24 -1.50 -15.36 -0.40
CA ALA A 24 -0.84 -14.14 -0.84
C ALA A 24 -1.77 -13.16 -1.57
N ASN A 25 -2.61 -13.67 -2.47
CA ASN A 25 -3.47 -12.87 -3.35
C ASN A 25 -4.94 -12.87 -2.86
N ALA A 26 -5.23 -13.35 -1.66
CA ALA A 26 -6.60 -13.57 -1.18
C ALA A 26 -7.41 -12.26 -1.04
N PHE A 27 -6.75 -11.10 -1.02
CA PHE A 27 -7.37 -9.80 -0.81
C PHE A 27 -7.31 -8.88 -2.03
N ASP A 28 -6.74 -9.29 -3.17
CA ASP A 28 -6.52 -8.41 -4.32
C ASP A 28 -7.78 -7.66 -4.79
N GLU A 29 -8.93 -8.34 -4.83
CA GLU A 29 -10.21 -7.73 -5.18
C GLU A 29 -10.88 -7.01 -3.99
N GLU A 30 -10.72 -7.54 -2.78
CA GLU A 30 -11.27 -6.92 -1.56
C GLU A 30 -10.60 -5.56 -1.29
N GLU A 31 -9.29 -5.48 -1.53
CA GLU A 31 -8.47 -4.26 -1.41
C GLU A 31 -8.98 -3.13 -2.30
N LYS A 32 -9.35 -3.42 -3.55
CA LYS A 32 -9.92 -2.41 -4.46
C LYS A 32 -11.19 -1.80 -3.90
N SER A 33 -12.05 -2.63 -3.32
CA SER A 33 -13.28 -2.19 -2.67
C SER A 33 -12.99 -1.31 -1.44
N TRP A 34 -11.97 -1.64 -0.64
CA TRP A 34 -11.58 -0.80 0.50
C TRP A 34 -11.08 0.58 0.06
N TYR A 35 -10.32 0.67 -1.04
CA TYR A 35 -9.96 1.98 -1.61
C TYR A 35 -11.17 2.80 -2.05
N ASP A 36 -12.16 2.16 -2.66
CA ASP A 36 -13.32 2.89 -3.19
C ASP A 36 -14.30 3.32 -2.10
N ASN A 37 -14.35 2.62 -0.96
CA ASN A 37 -15.42 2.79 0.04
C ASN A 37 -14.92 3.25 1.42
N ASP A 38 -13.72 2.87 1.85
CA ASP A 38 -13.28 3.00 3.25
C ASP A 38 -12.24 4.12 3.46
N TYR A 39 -11.35 4.37 2.50
CA TYR A 39 -10.26 5.35 2.62
C TYR A 39 -10.63 6.72 2.04
N THR A 40 -11.72 7.32 2.53
CA THR A 40 -12.34 8.53 1.97
C THR A 40 -11.57 9.84 2.21
N PHE A 41 -10.47 9.80 2.99
CA PHE A 41 -9.65 10.98 3.30
C PHE A 41 -8.54 11.25 2.27
N ILE A 42 -8.33 10.35 1.31
CA ILE A 42 -7.42 10.57 0.19
C ILE A 42 -8.17 10.93 -1.09
N SER A 43 -7.52 11.69 -1.96
CA SER A 43 -8.09 12.10 -3.25
C SER A 43 -8.23 10.92 -4.23
N GLU A 44 -9.05 11.09 -5.27
CA GLU A 44 -9.19 10.10 -6.34
C GLU A 44 -7.85 9.76 -7.02
N GLU A 45 -6.96 10.75 -7.17
CA GLU A 45 -5.61 10.54 -7.70
C GLU A 45 -4.74 9.73 -6.72
N GLY A 46 -4.88 9.94 -5.42
CA GLY A 46 -4.29 9.08 -4.40
C GLY A 46 -4.76 7.64 -4.52
N ILE A 47 -6.08 7.43 -4.65
CA ILE A 47 -6.67 6.09 -4.84
C ILE A 47 -6.11 5.41 -6.10
N LYS A 48 -6.04 6.12 -7.23
CA LYS A 48 -5.47 5.60 -8.49
C LYS A 48 -4.00 5.19 -8.33
N ARG A 49 -3.22 5.91 -7.51
CA ARG A 49 -1.82 5.59 -7.20
C ARG A 49 -1.69 4.36 -6.31
N CYS A 50 -2.60 4.14 -5.36
CA CYS A 50 -2.51 3.05 -4.39
C CYS A 50 -2.99 1.70 -4.96
N LYS A 51 -4.05 1.68 -5.77
CA LYS A 51 -4.63 0.44 -6.35
C LYS A 51 -3.62 -0.53 -7.00
N PRO A 52 -2.61 -0.09 -7.79
CA PRO A 52 -1.65 -1.02 -8.39
C PRO A 52 -0.56 -1.53 -7.44
N GLN A 53 -0.51 -1.08 -6.17
CA GLN A 53 0.55 -1.44 -5.23
C GLN A 53 0.33 -2.78 -4.52
N PHE A 54 -0.90 -3.31 -4.52
CA PHE A 54 -1.26 -4.58 -3.86
C PHE A 54 -0.77 -4.64 -2.40
N LEU A 55 -1.05 -3.60 -1.63
CA LEU A 55 -0.54 -3.43 -0.27
C LEU A 55 -1.05 -4.51 0.69
N SER A 56 -2.21 -5.11 0.39
CA SER A 56 -2.71 -6.26 1.17
C SER A 56 -1.75 -7.45 1.15
N ARG A 57 -0.98 -7.64 0.08
CA ARG A 57 -0.01 -8.73 -0.04
C ARG A 57 1.16 -8.56 0.92
N VAL A 58 1.55 -7.32 1.23
CA VAL A 58 2.65 -7.05 2.19
C VAL A 58 2.34 -7.69 3.53
N ALA A 59 1.10 -7.58 4.03
CA ALA A 59 0.69 -8.23 5.27
C ALA A 59 0.83 -9.76 5.20
N THR A 60 0.53 -10.37 4.06
CA THR A 60 0.69 -11.82 3.86
C THR A 60 2.15 -12.24 3.84
N TYR A 61 3.06 -11.41 3.31
CA TYR A 61 4.51 -11.66 3.38
C TYR A 61 5.13 -11.37 4.74
N MET A 62 4.50 -10.51 5.56
CA MET A 62 4.90 -10.28 6.94
C MET A 62 4.53 -11.44 7.87
N ASN A 63 3.43 -12.14 7.59
CA ASN A 63 3.02 -13.35 8.31
C ASN A 63 2.72 -14.49 7.33
N PRO A 64 3.75 -15.03 6.65
CA PRO A 64 3.58 -15.94 5.52
C PRO A 64 3.03 -17.31 5.91
N THR A 65 3.12 -17.68 7.18
CA THR A 65 2.58 -18.94 7.69
C THR A 65 1.09 -18.89 8.03
N CYS A 66 0.48 -17.70 8.04
CA CYS A 66 -0.95 -17.58 8.29
C CYS A 66 -1.74 -18.04 7.08
N ASN A 67 -2.64 -19.00 7.30
CA ASN A 67 -3.56 -19.53 6.28
C ASN A 67 -5.02 -19.09 6.52
N SER A 68 -5.29 -18.34 7.58
CA SER A 68 -6.62 -17.86 7.93
C SER A 68 -6.86 -16.48 7.33
N ILE A 69 -7.74 -16.41 6.32
CA ILE A 69 -8.20 -15.15 5.74
C ILE A 69 -8.81 -14.25 6.82
N ALA A 70 -9.57 -14.82 7.76
CA ALA A 70 -10.19 -14.06 8.84
C ALA A 70 -9.17 -13.39 9.77
N HIS A 71 -8.07 -14.09 10.09
CA HIS A 71 -7.01 -13.52 10.93
C HIS A 71 -6.11 -12.55 10.15
N MET A 72 -5.90 -12.78 8.86
CA MET A 72 -5.05 -11.93 8.03
C MET A 72 -5.74 -10.62 7.60
N ARG A 73 -7.07 -10.62 7.42
CA ARG A 73 -7.83 -9.43 6.99
C ARG A 73 -7.54 -8.16 7.82
N PRO A 74 -7.58 -8.17 9.16
CA PRO A 74 -7.25 -6.96 9.93
C PRO A 74 -5.80 -6.51 9.73
N CYS A 75 -4.85 -7.42 9.52
CA CYS A 75 -3.46 -7.08 9.21
C CYS A 75 -3.34 -6.40 7.83
N ALA A 76 -4.02 -6.93 6.81
CA ALA A 76 -4.06 -6.33 5.49
C ALA A 76 -4.66 -4.91 5.51
N ARG A 77 -5.78 -4.72 6.20
CA ARG A 77 -6.42 -3.41 6.37
C ARG A 77 -5.51 -2.42 7.11
N LEU A 78 -4.86 -2.86 8.19
CA LEU A 78 -3.94 -2.01 8.93
C LEU A 78 -2.74 -1.60 8.05
N MET A 79 -2.14 -2.56 7.32
CA MET A 79 -1.03 -2.29 6.41
C MET A 79 -1.39 -1.24 5.37
N ILE A 80 -2.57 -1.36 4.76
CA ILE A 80 -3.06 -0.36 3.79
C ILE A 80 -3.27 0.99 4.49
N TYR A 81 -3.97 1.01 5.63
CA TYR A 81 -4.26 2.25 6.36
C TYR A 81 -2.99 3.00 6.73
N ILE A 82 -1.98 2.34 7.31
CA ILE A 82 -0.75 3.03 7.74
C ILE A 82 0.02 3.60 6.56
N THR A 83 0.06 2.91 5.41
CA THR A 83 0.74 3.41 4.21
C THR A 83 0.01 4.61 3.62
N ILE A 84 -1.31 4.55 3.50
CA ILE A 84 -2.10 5.67 2.99
C ILE A 84 -2.02 6.87 3.94
N PHE A 85 -2.11 6.62 5.24
CA PHE A 85 -2.01 7.66 6.27
C PHE A 85 -0.64 8.36 6.19
N ASP A 86 0.44 7.60 6.10
CA ASP A 86 1.81 8.13 5.95
C ASP A 86 1.95 8.95 4.66
N ASP A 87 1.49 8.42 3.52
CA ASP A 87 1.46 9.14 2.24
C ASP A 87 0.66 10.44 2.33
N PHE A 88 -0.51 10.41 2.98
CA PHE A 88 -1.37 11.57 3.10
C PHE A 88 -0.67 12.70 3.86
N PHE A 89 -0.07 12.42 5.01
CA PHE A 89 0.64 13.46 5.77
C PHE A 89 2.00 13.83 5.17
N GLY A 90 2.68 12.88 4.53
CA GLY A 90 4.00 13.08 3.93
C GLY A 90 3.97 13.81 2.59
N LEU A 91 2.86 13.72 1.84
CA LEU A 91 2.74 14.27 0.49
C LEU A 91 1.75 15.44 0.37
N THR A 92 0.78 15.58 1.29
CA THR A 92 -0.15 16.71 1.25
C THR A 92 0.55 17.99 1.70
N PRO A 93 0.44 19.10 0.94
CA PRO A 93 0.95 20.39 1.36
C PRO A 93 0.42 20.84 2.73
N ALA A 94 1.26 21.50 3.52
CA ALA A 94 0.93 21.86 4.90
C ALA A 94 -0.25 22.84 5.03
N ASP A 95 -0.42 23.74 4.06
CA ASP A 95 -1.54 24.67 3.99
C ASP A 95 -2.88 23.95 3.69
N GLU A 96 -2.85 22.94 2.82
CA GLU A 96 -4.02 22.07 2.57
C GLU A 96 -4.39 21.26 3.83
N LEU A 97 -3.40 20.70 4.54
CA LEU A 97 -3.63 20.03 5.82
C LEU A 97 -4.23 20.97 6.86
N GLN A 98 -3.71 22.19 6.96
CA GLN A 98 -4.20 23.20 7.90
C GLN A 98 -5.65 23.60 7.60
N ALA A 99 -6.03 23.69 6.33
CA ALA A 99 -7.40 23.97 5.93
C ALA A 99 -8.39 22.88 6.36
N GLN A 100 -7.94 21.62 6.45
CA GLN A 100 -8.76 20.47 6.86
C GLN A 100 -8.79 20.25 8.38
N ALA A 101 -7.88 20.86 9.14
CA ALA A 101 -7.75 20.67 10.59
C ALA A 101 -8.78 21.45 11.44
N ASN A 102 -9.76 22.11 10.81
CA ASN A 102 -10.76 22.97 11.46
C ASN A 102 -12.18 22.43 11.34
#